data_AF-A0A158PC46-F1
#
_entry.id   AF-A0A158PC46-F1
#
_cell.length_a   1.000
_cell.length_b   1.000
_cell.length_c   1.000
_cell.angle_alpha   90.00
_cell.angle_beta   90.00
_cell.angle_gamma   90.00
#
_symmetry.space_group_name_H-M   'P 1'
#
loop_
_entity.id
_entity.type
_entity.pdbx_description
1 polymer ?
#
loop_
_entity_poly.entity_id
_entity_poly.type
_entity_poly.pdbx_seq_one_letter_code
_entity_poly.pdbx_strand_id
1 'polypeptide(L)'
;MRVLRFACLSSNQLEQQSIDYPLSLSSLNSCIRVPPTDSEDTADSLRPTSVSIYADIGHMTTYCKSNLTLLQADILDSCDHRSSSMELPSLDKMLKIFNPEMVVVNNNKRDDSLADQARAVASQIQQTEGYENIWKLIVIAASIQDGQASESRQTAVEVLGAIQELHRLLTLKTFIVVIRTSGDGIWSNASHSNKACQRILNEWKSHSRYNSISVWDQMEIIVQNNFREPNFTVEVFPLLRESTLSTVLGEMDLSVLGYDCAHFSERGLSLLHTAIWNSFFIKNSNRQREYRPLASPLLCPDFRCPFFRTLTNSGLCIWNPLKDSEPSMYTQLITACVVLLSILLMIAVLFFIFRKPRRTDDIKKPVKAFGASLSSLKFIDEDVV
;
A
#
# COMPACT_ATOMS: atom_id res chain seq x y z
N MET A 1 9.09 40.73 4.36
CA MET A 1 10.26 40.59 3.44
C MET A 1 10.94 39.21 3.46
N ARG A 2 11.13 38.51 4.60
CA ARG A 2 11.83 37.19 4.62
C ARG A 2 10.92 35.98 4.35
N VAL A 3 9.68 35.98 4.83
CA VAL A 3 8.64 35.01 4.43
C VAL A 3 8.44 35.04 2.91
N LEU A 4 8.46 36.24 2.33
CA LEU A 4 8.41 36.42 0.87
C LEU A 4 9.57 35.76 0.12
N ARG A 5 10.79 35.82 0.66
CA ARG A 5 11.93 35.13 0.02
C ARG A 5 11.79 33.62 0.08
N PHE A 6 11.31 33.07 1.20
CA PHE A 6 10.98 31.65 1.31
C PHE A 6 9.88 31.27 0.30
N ALA A 7 8.79 32.04 0.25
CA ALA A 7 7.67 31.80 -0.64
C ALA A 7 8.08 31.83 -2.12
N CYS A 8 8.93 32.78 -2.53
CA CYS A 8 9.48 32.80 -3.89
C CYS A 8 10.33 31.55 -4.20
N LEU A 9 11.23 31.17 -3.28
CA LEU A 9 12.09 29.99 -3.46
C LEU A 9 11.24 28.71 -3.58
N SER A 10 10.34 28.49 -2.62
CA SER A 10 9.42 27.36 -2.59
C SER A 10 8.53 27.31 -3.85
N SER A 11 8.06 28.46 -4.33
CA SER A 11 7.27 28.56 -5.58
C SER A 11 8.07 28.16 -6.82
N ASN A 12 9.31 28.62 -6.95
CA ASN A 12 10.18 28.25 -8.07
C ASN A 12 10.51 26.76 -8.05
N GLN A 13 10.82 26.22 -6.87
CA GLN A 13 11.05 24.79 -6.68
C GLN A 13 9.80 23.98 -7.03
N LEU A 14 8.61 24.44 -6.63
CA LEU A 14 7.34 23.78 -6.91
C LEU A 14 7.05 23.71 -8.42
N GLU A 15 7.25 24.81 -9.15
CA GLU A 15 7.06 24.86 -10.60
C GLU A 15 7.95 23.82 -11.29
N GLN A 16 9.24 23.82 -10.96
CA GLN A 16 10.19 22.87 -11.52
C GLN A 16 9.83 21.41 -11.15
N GLN A 17 9.58 21.15 -9.87
CA GLN A 17 9.22 19.82 -9.38
C GLN A 17 7.94 19.29 -10.01
N SER A 18 7.00 20.16 -10.36
CA SER A 18 5.75 19.77 -11.02
C SER A 18 5.97 19.38 -12.48
N ILE A 19 6.96 19.97 -13.15
CA ILE A 19 7.36 19.62 -14.53
C ILE A 19 8.21 18.36 -14.54
N ASP A 20 9.25 18.30 -13.72
CA ASP A 20 10.24 17.21 -13.73
C ASP A 20 9.68 15.91 -13.12
N TYR A 21 8.82 16.05 -12.10
CA TYR A 21 8.27 14.94 -11.34
C TYR A 21 6.76 15.12 -11.11
N PRO A 22 5.95 14.98 -12.18
CA PRO A 22 4.51 15.14 -12.09
C PRO A 22 3.89 14.03 -11.23
N LEU A 23 2.92 14.41 -10.39
CA LEU A 23 2.15 13.46 -9.58
C LEU A 23 0.88 13.10 -10.34
N SER A 24 0.64 11.80 -10.52
CA SER A 24 -0.48 11.30 -11.31
C SER A 24 -1.06 10.03 -10.72
N LEU A 25 -2.37 9.87 -10.88
CA LEU A 25 -3.12 8.65 -10.56
C LEU A 25 -3.10 7.62 -11.71
N SER A 26 -2.55 7.98 -12.87
CA SER A 26 -2.66 7.19 -14.10
C SER A 26 -2.14 5.76 -13.97
N SER A 27 -1.11 5.51 -13.14
CA SER A 27 -0.59 4.16 -12.91
C SER A 27 -1.61 3.23 -12.25
N LEU A 28 -2.57 3.77 -11.50
CA LEU A 28 -3.63 2.98 -10.87
C LEU A 28 -4.72 2.55 -11.84
N ASN A 29 -4.91 3.26 -12.96
CA ASN A 29 -5.94 2.91 -13.95
C ASN A 29 -5.66 1.57 -14.64
N SER A 30 -4.40 1.15 -14.71
CA SER A 30 -4.00 -0.16 -15.24
C SER A 30 -4.05 -1.31 -14.23
N CYS A 31 -4.36 -1.03 -12.96
CA CYS A 31 -4.39 -2.09 -11.94
C CYS A 31 -5.58 -3.04 -12.15
N ILE A 32 -5.34 -4.33 -11.92
CA ILE A 32 -6.41 -5.32 -11.86
C ILE A 32 -7.27 -5.05 -10.63
N ARG A 33 -8.59 -4.94 -10.85
CA ARG A 33 -9.57 -4.75 -9.78
C ARG A 33 -10.14 -6.10 -9.41
N VAL A 34 -9.70 -6.65 -8.29
CA VAL A 34 -10.26 -7.90 -7.77
C VAL A 34 -11.54 -7.56 -7.01
N PRO A 35 -12.72 -8.07 -7.43
CA PRO A 35 -13.97 -7.76 -6.76
C PRO A 35 -13.97 -8.30 -5.32
N PRO A 36 -14.83 -7.73 -4.45
CA PRO A 36 -15.13 -8.35 -3.16
C PRO A 36 -15.63 -9.78 -3.35
N THR A 37 -15.30 -10.67 -2.42
CA THR A 37 -15.73 -12.08 -2.42
C THR A 37 -16.37 -12.41 -1.08
N ASP A 38 -17.41 -13.24 -1.07
CA ASP A 38 -18.08 -13.66 0.18
C ASP A 38 -17.20 -14.54 1.08
N SER A 39 -16.08 -15.05 0.57
CA SER A 39 -15.11 -15.80 1.36
C SER A 39 -14.18 -14.86 2.13
N GLU A 40 -14.16 -15.02 3.46
CA GLU A 40 -13.33 -14.30 4.43
C GLU A 40 -13.36 -12.77 4.27
N ASP A 41 -14.34 -12.11 4.89
CA ASP A 41 -14.45 -10.66 5.00
C ASP A 41 -13.91 -10.18 6.35
N THR A 42 -12.59 -10.11 6.47
CA THR A 42 -11.86 -9.73 7.69
C THR A 42 -10.88 -8.61 7.41
N ALA A 43 -10.32 -8.01 8.46
CA ALA A 43 -9.32 -6.96 8.35
C ALA A 43 -8.07 -7.44 7.59
N ASP A 44 -7.69 -8.71 7.74
CA ASP A 44 -6.55 -9.33 7.07
C ASP A 44 -6.82 -9.65 5.59
N SER A 45 -8.07 -9.59 5.14
CA SER A 45 -8.49 -9.78 3.75
C SER A 45 -9.13 -8.52 3.14
N LEU A 46 -8.97 -7.37 3.80
CA LEU A 46 -9.50 -6.09 3.33
C LEU A 46 -8.80 -5.65 2.03
N ARG A 47 -9.59 -5.34 1.02
CA ARG A 47 -9.15 -4.86 -0.31
C ARG A 47 -9.53 -3.40 -0.51
N PRO A 48 -8.83 -2.65 -1.38
CA PRO A 48 -9.26 -1.30 -1.75
C PRO A 48 -10.69 -1.25 -2.29
N THR A 49 -11.13 -2.28 -3.03
CA THR A 49 -12.49 -2.40 -3.59
C THR A 49 -13.57 -2.58 -2.54
N SER A 50 -13.22 -3.01 -1.31
CA SER A 50 -14.16 -3.25 -0.22
C SER A 50 -14.30 -2.07 0.75
N VAL A 51 -13.44 -1.05 0.66
CA VAL A 51 -13.51 0.13 1.52
C VAL A 51 -14.71 0.99 1.09
N SER A 52 -15.71 1.13 1.96
CA SER A 52 -16.93 1.91 1.66
C SER A 52 -16.89 3.31 2.24
N ILE A 53 -16.17 3.51 3.35
CA ILE A 53 -16.01 4.82 3.97
C ILE A 53 -14.52 5.08 4.21
N TYR A 54 -14.07 6.28 3.86
CA TYR A 54 -12.75 6.80 4.19
C TYR A 54 -12.88 8.04 5.07
N ALA A 55 -12.02 8.14 6.08
CA ALA A 55 -11.85 9.35 6.87
C ALA A 55 -10.37 9.52 7.24
N ASP A 56 -9.98 10.75 7.53
CA ASP A 56 -8.68 11.06 8.11
C ASP A 56 -8.81 12.05 9.28
N ILE A 57 -7.88 12.01 10.24
CA ILE A 57 -7.80 12.93 11.40
C ILE A 57 -6.35 13.32 11.72
N GLY A 58 -6.19 14.47 12.38
CA GLY A 58 -4.92 15.05 12.81
C GLY A 58 -4.40 16.15 11.88
N HIS A 59 -3.49 16.98 12.41
CA HIS A 59 -3.00 18.16 11.69
C HIS A 59 -2.31 17.83 10.37
N MET A 60 -1.71 16.65 10.26
CA MET A 60 -1.00 16.21 9.06
C MET A 60 -1.91 15.66 7.95
N THR A 61 -3.23 15.79 8.09
CA THR A 61 -4.20 15.54 7.00
C THR A 61 -4.67 16.82 6.32
N THR A 62 -4.13 17.96 6.74
CA THR A 62 -4.39 19.29 6.17
C THR A 62 -3.15 19.88 5.48
N TYR A 63 -3.37 20.84 4.59
CA TYR A 63 -2.30 21.50 3.85
C TYR A 63 -2.50 23.02 3.76
N CYS A 64 -1.40 23.73 3.51
CA CYS A 64 -1.41 25.16 3.17
C CYS A 64 -1.50 25.36 1.67
N LYS A 65 -2.38 26.29 1.25
CA LYS A 65 -2.27 26.86 -0.10
C LYS A 65 -1.19 27.93 -0.10
N SER A 66 -0.41 27.97 -1.18
CA SER A 66 0.58 29.02 -1.41
C SER A 66 0.16 29.85 -2.61
N ASN A 67 -0.03 31.15 -2.39
CA ASN A 67 -0.28 32.12 -3.45
C ASN A 67 0.68 33.30 -3.26
N LEU A 68 1.63 33.44 -4.18
CA LEU A 68 2.69 34.43 -4.05
C LEU A 68 2.14 35.86 -3.98
N THR A 69 1.08 36.16 -4.73
CA THR A 69 0.42 37.47 -4.74
C THR A 69 -0.22 37.79 -3.38
N LEU A 70 -0.91 36.82 -2.78
CA LEU A 70 -1.50 37.00 -1.44
C LEU A 70 -0.41 37.16 -0.37
N LEU A 71 0.65 36.35 -0.42
CA LEU A 71 1.78 36.46 0.49
C LEU A 71 2.51 37.80 0.35
N GLN A 72 2.59 38.37 -0.87
CA GLN A 72 3.12 39.72 -1.13
C GLN A 72 2.28 40.81 -0.49
N ALA A 73 0.97 40.58 -0.37
CA ALA A 73 0.03 41.45 0.33
C ALA A 73 -0.07 41.15 1.85
N ASP A 74 0.81 40.28 2.40
CA ASP A 74 0.79 39.83 3.80
C ASP A 74 -0.51 39.11 4.21
N ILE A 75 -1.20 38.51 3.24
CA ILE A 75 -2.40 37.68 3.45
C ILE A 75 -1.94 36.23 3.54
N LEU A 76 -2.08 35.65 4.74
CA LEU A 76 -1.67 34.29 5.05
C LEU A 76 -2.85 33.32 4.91
N ASP A 77 -2.60 32.14 4.37
CA ASP A 77 -3.58 31.05 4.27
C ASP A 77 -3.79 30.38 5.63
N SER A 78 -5.01 29.93 5.94
CA SER A 78 -5.29 29.30 7.24
C SER A 78 -4.64 27.94 7.44
N CYS A 79 -4.16 27.31 6.36
CA CYS A 79 -3.57 25.96 6.38
C CYS A 79 -4.53 24.89 6.92
N ASP A 80 -5.82 25.09 6.67
CA ASP A 80 -6.92 24.24 7.14
C ASP A 80 -7.58 23.46 5.99
N HIS A 81 -6.95 23.45 4.81
CA HIS A 81 -7.51 22.78 3.63
C HIS A 81 -7.35 21.28 3.80
N ARG A 82 -8.43 20.53 3.55
CA ARG A 82 -8.47 19.07 3.70
C ARG A 82 -7.76 18.37 2.56
N SER A 83 -7.16 17.22 2.84
CA SER A 83 -6.58 16.33 1.83
C SER A 83 -7.53 16.00 0.67
N SER A 84 -8.83 15.82 0.96
CA SER A 84 -9.87 15.53 -0.05
C SER A 84 -10.18 16.70 -0.99
N SER A 85 -9.74 17.92 -0.64
CA SER A 85 -9.93 19.14 -1.45
C SER A 85 -8.71 19.51 -2.30
N MET A 86 -7.62 18.73 -2.20
CA MET A 86 -6.45 18.88 -3.08
C MET A 86 -6.87 18.66 -4.54
N GLU A 87 -6.13 19.21 -5.49
CA GLU A 87 -6.17 18.84 -6.92
C GLU A 87 -5.21 17.66 -7.19
N LEU A 88 -4.07 17.64 -6.50
CA LEU A 88 -3.08 16.56 -6.59
C LEU A 88 -3.58 15.21 -6.05
N PRO A 89 -2.91 14.08 -6.39
CA PRO A 89 -3.26 12.76 -5.87
C PRO A 89 -3.38 12.72 -4.34
N SER A 90 -4.46 12.13 -3.85
CA SER A 90 -4.77 11.96 -2.43
C SER A 90 -5.30 10.54 -2.18
N LEU A 91 -5.23 10.05 -0.94
CA LEU A 91 -5.68 8.70 -0.60
C LEU A 91 -7.15 8.46 -0.97
N ASP A 92 -8.05 9.42 -0.72
CA ASP A 92 -9.45 9.30 -1.11
C ASP A 92 -9.63 9.13 -2.62
N LYS A 93 -8.88 9.88 -3.44
CA LYS A 93 -8.89 9.74 -4.89
C LYS A 93 -8.30 8.41 -5.35
N MET A 94 -7.22 7.95 -4.71
CA MET A 94 -6.62 6.63 -4.99
C MET A 94 -7.60 5.51 -4.68
N LEU A 95 -8.30 5.58 -3.54
CA LEU A 95 -9.33 4.61 -3.16
C LEU A 95 -10.54 4.64 -4.10
N LYS A 96 -10.99 5.83 -4.52
CA LYS A 96 -12.11 6.00 -5.47
C LYS A 96 -11.85 5.38 -6.85
N ILE A 97 -10.60 5.16 -7.22
CA ILE A 97 -10.28 4.39 -8.43
C ILE A 97 -10.75 2.94 -8.30
N PHE A 98 -10.68 2.36 -7.09
CA PHE A 98 -11.08 0.98 -6.82
C PHE A 98 -12.55 0.86 -6.40
N ASN A 99 -13.06 1.81 -5.62
CA ASN A 99 -14.47 1.90 -5.26
C ASN A 99 -15.00 3.32 -5.49
N PRO A 100 -15.59 3.61 -6.67
CA PRO A 100 -16.13 4.94 -6.99
C PRO A 100 -17.24 5.42 -6.05
N GLU A 101 -17.99 4.50 -5.44
CA GLU A 101 -19.10 4.80 -4.53
C GLU A 101 -18.63 5.05 -3.08
N MET A 102 -17.32 4.98 -2.81
CA MET A 102 -16.77 5.22 -1.48
C MET A 102 -17.06 6.65 -1.01
N VAL A 103 -17.59 6.75 0.21
CA VAL A 103 -17.90 8.03 0.86
C VAL A 103 -16.68 8.52 1.64
N VAL A 104 -16.43 9.84 1.59
CA VAL A 104 -15.41 10.51 2.41
C VAL A 104 -16.12 11.23 3.55
N VAL A 105 -15.76 10.88 4.79
CA VAL A 105 -16.24 11.53 6.01
C VAL A 105 -15.17 12.46 6.54
N ASN A 106 -15.52 13.74 6.70
CA ASN A 106 -14.59 14.76 7.18
C ASN A 106 -14.78 15.00 8.68
N ASN A 107 -13.69 15.20 9.41
CA ASN A 107 -13.75 15.60 10.82
C ASN A 107 -14.13 17.09 10.99
N ASN A 108 -14.42 17.49 12.24
CA ASN A 108 -14.73 18.88 12.64
C ASN A 108 -13.48 19.78 12.60
N LYS A 109 -13.52 20.99 13.19
CA LYS A 109 -12.45 22.00 13.06
C LYS A 109 -11.07 21.43 13.45
N ARG A 110 -10.00 21.89 12.77
CA ARG A 110 -8.59 21.44 12.97
C ARG A 110 -8.14 21.52 14.44
N ASP A 111 -8.56 22.56 15.15
CA ASP A 111 -8.11 22.85 16.51
C ASP A 111 -8.74 21.96 17.60
N ASP A 112 -9.65 21.04 17.23
CA ASP A 112 -10.23 20.06 18.14
C ASP A 112 -9.20 18.98 18.52
N SER A 113 -9.28 18.44 19.74
CA SER A 113 -8.41 17.34 20.15
C SER A 113 -8.59 16.11 19.25
N LEU A 114 -7.57 15.25 19.09
CA LEU A 114 -7.70 14.05 18.27
C LEU A 114 -8.85 13.14 18.72
N ALA A 115 -9.14 13.10 20.03
CA ALA A 115 -10.29 12.35 20.55
C ALA A 115 -11.64 12.98 20.15
N ASP A 116 -11.73 14.31 20.09
CA ASP A 116 -12.92 15.01 19.59
C ASP A 116 -13.10 14.82 18.08
N GLN A 117 -12.00 14.87 17.31
CA GLN A 117 -12.02 14.56 15.88
C GLN A 117 -12.49 13.11 15.64
N ALA A 118 -11.97 12.14 16.42
CA ALA A 118 -12.41 10.75 16.40
C ALA A 118 -13.91 10.60 16.70
N ARG A 119 -14.42 11.28 17.74
CA ARG A 119 -15.86 11.31 18.05
C ARG A 119 -16.69 11.86 16.90
N ALA A 120 -16.26 12.96 16.30
CA ALA A 120 -16.96 13.61 15.20
C ALA A 120 -17.04 12.71 13.97
N VAL A 121 -15.92 12.07 13.58
CA VAL A 121 -15.87 11.11 12.47
C VAL A 121 -16.77 9.92 12.77
N ALA A 122 -16.66 9.31 13.95
CA ALA A 122 -17.48 8.17 14.33
C ALA A 122 -18.97 8.50 14.32
N SER A 123 -19.36 9.67 14.85
CA SER A 123 -20.75 10.12 14.88
C SER A 123 -21.32 10.33 13.47
N GLN A 124 -20.52 10.79 12.51
CA GLN A 124 -20.94 10.91 11.11
C GLN A 124 -21.03 9.55 10.42
N ILE A 125 -20.08 8.65 10.68
CA ILE A 125 -20.12 7.27 10.15
C ILE A 125 -21.37 6.54 10.63
N GLN A 126 -21.72 6.67 11.91
CA GLN A 126 -22.90 6.05 12.52
C GLN A 126 -24.23 6.54 11.92
N GLN A 127 -24.25 7.67 11.22
CA GLN A 127 -25.44 8.15 10.49
C GLN A 127 -25.66 7.40 9.18
N THR A 128 -24.67 6.65 8.69
CA THR A 128 -24.80 5.81 7.50
C THR A 128 -25.56 4.54 7.85
N GLU A 129 -26.65 4.25 7.13
CA GLU A 129 -27.41 3.02 7.32
C GLU A 129 -26.52 1.79 7.08
N GLY A 130 -26.56 0.84 8.03
CA GLY A 130 -25.76 -0.39 7.93
C GLY A 130 -24.25 -0.18 8.08
N TYR A 131 -23.78 0.93 8.68
CA TYR A 131 -22.35 1.22 8.88
C TYR A 131 -21.54 0.10 9.59
N GLU A 132 -22.20 -0.78 10.32
CA GLU A 132 -21.59 -1.94 11.00
C GLU A 132 -21.18 -3.05 10.02
N ASN A 133 -21.82 -3.09 8.83
CA ASN A 133 -21.66 -4.15 7.83
C ASN A 133 -20.74 -3.75 6.67
N ILE A 134 -20.20 -2.54 6.66
CA ILE A 134 -19.31 -2.02 5.62
C ILE A 134 -17.96 -1.61 6.19
N TRP A 135 -16.89 -1.74 5.40
CA TRP A 135 -15.55 -1.40 5.85
C TRP A 135 -15.29 0.10 5.86
N LYS A 136 -14.73 0.57 6.97
CA LYS A 136 -14.25 1.94 7.19
C LYS A 136 -12.73 1.93 7.27
N LEU A 137 -12.09 2.75 6.45
CA LEU A 137 -10.66 3.03 6.55
C LEU A 137 -10.45 4.41 7.17
N ILE A 138 -9.82 4.47 8.34
CA ILE A 138 -9.57 5.72 9.05
C ILE A 138 -8.05 5.93 9.18
N VAL A 139 -7.55 7.05 8.67
CA VAL A 139 -6.12 7.39 8.76
C VAL A 139 -5.90 8.44 9.85
N ILE A 140 -5.02 8.14 10.80
CA ILE A 140 -4.57 9.07 11.84
C ILE A 140 -3.17 9.57 11.46
N ALA A 141 -3.07 10.80 11.00
CA ALA A 141 -1.81 11.47 10.72
C ALA A 141 -1.70 12.72 11.62
N ALA A 142 -1.08 12.52 12.79
CA ALA A 142 -0.94 13.55 13.80
C ALA A 142 0.46 14.19 13.77
N SER A 143 0.55 15.50 14.00
CA SER A 143 1.81 16.23 14.18
C SER A 143 2.07 16.51 15.67
N ILE A 144 3.18 17.16 15.97
CA ILE A 144 3.46 17.66 17.33
C ILE A 144 2.44 18.71 17.82
N GLN A 145 1.65 19.29 16.92
CA GLN A 145 0.58 20.26 17.22
C GLN A 145 -0.68 19.58 17.75
N ASP A 146 -0.87 18.29 17.49
CA ASP A 146 -1.98 17.51 18.05
C ASP A 146 -1.74 17.15 19.53
N GLY A 147 -0.50 17.28 20.00
CA GLY A 147 -0.11 17.10 21.40
C GLY A 147 0.05 18.43 22.14
N GLN A 148 0.54 18.35 23.36
CA GLN A 148 1.00 19.50 24.15
C GLN A 148 2.47 19.28 24.51
N ALA A 149 3.18 20.38 24.77
CA ALA A 149 4.55 20.33 25.27
C ALA A 149 4.63 19.85 26.74
N SER A 150 4.21 18.60 27.00
CA SER A 150 4.21 17.95 28.31
C SER A 150 4.36 16.43 28.20
N GLU A 151 4.83 15.78 29.26
CA GLU A 151 5.04 14.33 29.30
C GLU A 151 3.74 13.52 29.13
N SER A 152 2.62 14.01 29.66
CA SER A 152 1.34 13.28 29.69
C SER A 152 0.45 13.52 28.46
N ARG A 153 0.82 14.46 27.59
CA ARG A 153 0.01 14.86 26.41
C ARG A 153 0.87 14.88 25.14
N GLN A 154 1.86 14.00 25.05
CA GLN A 154 2.66 13.84 23.83
C GLN A 154 1.76 13.35 22.68
N THR A 155 2.14 13.62 21.43
CA THR A 155 1.35 13.23 20.24
C THR A 155 1.00 11.75 20.23
N ALA A 156 1.94 10.86 20.57
CA ALA A 156 1.67 9.42 20.64
C ALA A 156 0.57 9.06 21.67
N VAL A 157 0.47 9.80 22.77
CA VAL A 157 -0.57 9.61 23.80
C VAL A 157 -1.93 10.05 23.27
N GLU A 158 -1.99 11.21 22.59
CA GLU A 158 -3.24 11.70 21.98
C GLU A 158 -3.72 10.78 20.86
N VAL A 159 -2.80 10.24 20.06
CA VAL A 159 -3.10 9.21 19.04
C VAL A 159 -3.68 7.96 19.68
N LEU A 160 -3.10 7.45 20.77
CA LEU A 160 -3.64 6.31 21.48
C LEU A 160 -5.05 6.57 22.03
N GLY A 161 -5.29 7.76 22.57
CA GLY A 161 -6.61 8.19 23.02
C GLY A 161 -7.65 8.22 21.89
N ALA A 162 -7.26 8.68 20.70
CA ALA A 162 -8.13 8.66 19.52
C ALA A 162 -8.44 7.24 19.03
N ILE A 163 -7.45 6.33 19.04
CA ILE A 163 -7.64 4.91 18.71
C ILE A 163 -8.64 4.27 19.69
N GLN A 164 -8.47 4.51 20.99
CA GLN A 164 -9.38 4.00 22.02
C GLN A 164 -10.81 4.50 21.82
N GLU A 165 -10.97 5.77 21.46
CA GLU A 165 -12.29 6.36 21.23
C GLU A 165 -12.94 5.82 19.95
N LEU A 166 -12.18 5.66 18.86
CA LEU A 166 -12.67 5.01 17.64
C LEU A 166 -13.05 3.55 17.89
N HIS A 167 -12.24 2.81 18.65
CA HIS A 167 -12.53 1.43 19.03
C HIS A 167 -13.82 1.32 19.85
N ARG A 168 -14.04 2.26 20.79
CA ARG A 168 -15.26 2.32 21.60
C ARG A 168 -16.52 2.59 20.75
N LEU A 169 -16.40 3.39 19.69
CA LEU A 169 -17.54 3.87 18.89
C LEU A 169 -17.79 3.06 17.60
N LEU A 170 -16.77 2.45 17.02
CA LEU A 170 -16.79 1.75 15.73
C LEU A 170 -16.13 0.38 15.83
N THR A 171 -16.75 -0.54 16.57
CA THR A 171 -16.19 -1.85 16.92
C THR A 171 -16.13 -2.85 15.76
N LEU A 172 -16.91 -2.65 14.69
CA LEU A 172 -17.04 -3.61 13.57
C LEU A 172 -16.59 -3.01 12.25
N LYS A 173 -15.91 -3.82 11.44
CA LYS A 173 -15.37 -3.51 10.10
C LYS A 173 -14.64 -2.17 10.05
N THR A 174 -13.74 -1.94 11.00
CA THR A 174 -12.94 -0.71 11.08
C THR A 174 -11.47 -1.04 10.93
N PHE A 175 -10.84 -0.43 9.95
CA PHE A 175 -9.41 -0.52 9.69
C PHE A 175 -8.79 0.84 9.93
N ILE A 176 -7.92 0.96 10.94
CA ILE A 176 -7.24 2.20 11.26
C ILE A 176 -5.79 2.12 10.81
N VAL A 177 -5.29 3.17 10.20
CA VAL A 177 -3.86 3.34 9.92
C VAL A 177 -3.34 4.54 10.67
N VAL A 178 -2.30 4.33 11.47
CA VAL A 178 -1.60 5.39 12.19
C VAL A 178 -0.29 5.69 11.46
N ILE A 179 -0.06 6.95 11.12
CA ILE A 179 1.23 7.41 10.60
C ILE A 179 2.10 7.79 11.78
N ARG A 180 3.20 7.05 12.00
CA ARG A 180 4.15 7.37 13.07
C ARG A 180 4.91 8.64 12.72
N THR A 181 4.85 9.66 13.58
CA THR A 181 5.46 10.98 13.40
C THR A 181 6.47 11.33 14.50
N SER A 182 7.24 10.33 14.93
CA SER A 182 8.24 10.49 15.99
C SER A 182 9.50 11.26 15.56
N GLY A 183 9.77 11.35 14.25
CA GLY A 183 10.93 12.03 13.70
C GLY A 183 10.61 13.45 13.25
N ASP A 184 11.59 14.35 13.38
CA ASP A 184 11.46 15.77 13.03
C ASP A 184 12.33 16.19 11.84
N GLY A 185 12.97 15.23 11.15
CA GLY A 185 14.07 15.53 10.24
C GLY A 185 13.68 16.39 9.04
N ILE A 186 12.45 16.31 8.51
CA ILE A 186 11.94 17.26 7.49
C ILE A 186 12.03 18.71 8.00
N TRP A 187 11.48 18.97 9.19
CA TRP A 187 11.43 20.31 9.79
C TRP A 187 12.81 20.77 10.27
N SER A 188 13.62 19.86 10.80
CA SER A 188 15.03 20.12 11.15
C SER A 188 15.84 20.54 9.93
N ASN A 189 15.66 19.84 8.80
CA ASN A 189 16.30 20.18 7.53
C ASN A 189 15.86 21.54 7.01
N ALA A 190 14.56 21.85 7.05
CA ALA A 190 14.03 23.16 6.65
C ALA A 190 14.55 24.30 7.54
N SER A 191 14.61 24.08 8.85
CA SER A 191 15.13 25.01 9.84
C SER A 191 16.62 25.33 9.60
N HIS A 192 17.42 24.31 9.28
CA HIS A 192 18.85 24.50 8.99
C HIS A 192 19.11 25.14 7.62
N SER A 193 18.30 24.85 6.61
CA SER A 193 18.50 25.36 5.24
C SER A 193 17.96 26.78 5.04
N ASN A 194 16.97 27.21 5.84
CA ASN A 194 16.31 28.50 5.63
C ASN A 194 16.03 29.28 6.93
N LYS A 195 16.54 30.52 7.00
CA LYS A 195 16.36 31.41 8.18
C LYS A 195 14.90 31.77 8.50
N ALA A 196 14.00 31.77 7.51
CA ALA A 196 12.59 32.01 7.78
C ALA A 196 11.97 30.82 8.52
N CYS A 197 12.18 29.61 8.02
CA CYS A 197 11.76 28.38 8.68
C CYS A 197 12.39 28.24 10.07
N GLN A 198 13.68 28.56 10.21
CA GLN A 198 14.35 28.53 11.52
C GLN A 198 13.61 29.35 12.58
N ARG A 199 13.10 30.53 12.21
CA ARG A 199 12.40 31.42 13.13
C ARG A 199 11.00 30.91 13.45
N ILE A 200 10.24 30.50 12.44
CA ILE A 200 8.85 30.03 12.60
C ILE A 200 8.83 28.73 13.41
N LEU A 201 9.67 27.76 13.04
CA LEU A 201 9.71 26.45 13.69
C LEU A 201 10.27 26.50 15.12
N ASN A 202 10.96 27.58 15.52
CA ASN A 202 11.45 27.72 16.89
C ASN A 202 10.30 27.81 17.91
N GLU A 203 9.10 28.20 17.51
CA GLU A 203 7.89 28.22 18.36
C GLU A 203 7.49 26.79 18.78
N TRP A 204 7.76 25.80 17.94
CA TRP A 204 7.40 24.39 18.17
C TRP A 204 8.51 23.58 18.86
N LYS A 205 9.66 24.19 19.15
CA LYS A 205 10.82 23.53 19.74
C LYS A 205 10.50 22.86 21.08
N SER A 206 9.58 23.42 21.87
CA SER A 206 9.12 22.80 23.12
C SER A 206 8.38 21.49 22.85
N HIS A 207 7.45 21.48 21.89
CA HIS A 207 6.67 20.31 21.49
C HIS A 207 7.57 19.21 20.93
N SER A 208 8.61 19.55 20.13
CA SER A 208 9.58 18.57 19.64
C SER A 208 10.34 17.85 20.77
N ARG A 209 10.57 18.50 21.92
CA ARG A 209 11.17 17.84 23.09
C ARG A 209 10.24 16.81 23.74
N TYR A 210 8.93 16.97 23.55
CA TYR A 210 7.87 16.10 24.06
C TYR A 210 7.25 15.25 22.94
N ASN A 211 8.11 14.71 22.06
CA ASN A 211 7.74 13.76 21.02
C ASN A 211 8.71 12.58 21.01
N SER A 212 8.81 11.86 22.14
CA SER A 212 9.84 10.84 22.33
C SER A 212 9.58 9.60 21.48
N ILE A 213 10.64 9.10 20.83
CA ILE A 213 10.65 7.80 20.14
C ILE A 213 10.20 6.67 21.07
N SER A 214 10.60 6.70 22.35
CA SER A 214 10.23 5.63 23.30
C SER A 214 8.74 5.59 23.62
N VAL A 215 8.05 6.75 23.61
CA VAL A 215 6.61 6.81 23.87
C VAL A 215 5.84 6.29 22.65
N TRP A 216 6.31 6.61 21.44
CA TRP A 216 5.80 6.00 20.21
C TRP A 216 6.00 4.48 20.19
N ASP A 217 7.16 3.98 20.62
CA ASP A 217 7.44 2.54 20.70
C ASP A 217 6.47 1.84 21.68
N GLN A 218 6.19 2.46 22.84
CA GLN A 218 5.20 1.93 23.78
C GLN A 218 3.78 1.94 23.20
N MET A 219 3.38 3.02 22.53
CA MET A 219 2.08 3.10 21.86
C MET A 219 1.93 2.00 20.81
N GLU A 220 2.95 1.75 19.99
CA GLU A 220 2.94 0.67 19.00
C GLU A 220 2.78 -0.71 19.64
N ILE A 221 3.46 -0.98 20.76
CA ILE A 221 3.32 -2.25 21.50
C ILE A 221 1.88 -2.40 22.03
N ILE A 222 1.30 -1.32 22.59
CA ILE A 222 -0.09 -1.33 23.06
C ILE A 222 -1.04 -1.62 21.90
N VAL A 223 -0.84 -0.93 20.77
CA VAL A 223 -1.66 -1.10 19.56
C VAL A 223 -1.62 -2.55 19.06
N GLN A 224 -0.42 -3.10 18.88
CA GLN A 224 -0.22 -4.44 18.36
C GLN A 224 -0.83 -5.54 19.24
N ASN A 225 -0.89 -5.32 20.55
CA ASN A 225 -1.39 -6.31 21.50
C ASN A 225 -2.91 -6.20 21.78
N ASN A 226 -3.52 -5.04 21.54
CA ASN A 226 -4.90 -4.78 22.00
C ASN A 226 -5.90 -4.42 20.89
N PHE A 227 -5.44 -4.09 19.68
CA PHE A 227 -6.32 -3.57 18.62
C PHE A 227 -6.12 -4.33 17.29
N ARG A 228 -6.08 -5.66 17.37
CA ARG A 228 -5.93 -6.56 16.23
C ARG A 228 -6.92 -7.71 16.32
N GLU A 229 -8.05 -7.52 15.68
CA GLU A 229 -9.17 -8.45 15.62
C GLU A 229 -9.65 -8.60 14.16
N PRO A 230 -10.35 -9.70 13.83
CA PRO A 230 -10.85 -9.91 12.47
C PRO A 230 -11.75 -8.79 11.93
N ASN A 231 -12.49 -8.09 12.80
CA ASN A 231 -13.39 -7.00 12.41
C ASN A 231 -12.89 -5.62 12.83
N PHE A 232 -11.76 -5.52 13.52
CA PHE A 232 -11.19 -4.26 13.95
C PHE A 232 -9.67 -4.37 14.00
N THR A 233 -8.97 -3.59 13.20
CA THR A 233 -7.50 -3.61 13.26
C THR A 233 -6.93 -2.20 13.21
N VAL A 234 -5.77 -2.04 13.84
CA VAL A 234 -4.96 -0.83 13.78
C VAL A 234 -3.56 -1.21 13.29
N GLU A 235 -3.14 -0.60 12.20
CA GLU A 235 -1.81 -0.74 11.63
C GLU A 235 -1.00 0.55 11.81
N VAL A 236 0.27 0.43 12.20
CA VAL A 236 1.17 1.58 12.33
C VAL A 236 2.19 1.59 11.18
N PHE A 237 2.25 2.70 10.46
CA PHE A 237 3.19 2.92 9.36
C PHE A 237 4.37 3.78 9.84
N PRO A 238 5.61 3.28 9.76
CA PRO A 238 6.77 3.95 10.37
C PRO A 238 7.34 5.09 9.52
N LEU A 239 6.58 5.64 8.57
CA LEU A 239 7.06 6.54 7.52
C LEU A 239 7.88 7.71 8.05
N LEU A 240 7.39 8.43 9.07
CA LEU A 240 8.04 9.63 9.58
C LEU A 240 8.84 9.37 10.85
N ARG A 241 9.30 8.13 11.04
CA ARG A 241 10.29 7.82 12.07
C ARG A 241 11.64 8.45 11.73
N GLU A 242 12.09 8.29 10.49
CA GLU A 242 13.34 8.83 9.97
C GLU A 242 13.04 9.62 8.69
N SER A 243 12.53 10.84 8.84
CA SER A 243 12.15 11.69 7.70
C SER A 243 13.27 12.67 7.34
N THR A 244 13.45 12.97 6.05
CA THR A 244 14.41 14.00 5.61
C THR A 244 13.94 14.66 4.32
N LEU A 245 14.23 15.94 4.19
CA LEU A 245 14.01 16.64 2.92
C LEU A 245 15.00 16.17 1.87
N SER A 246 14.53 16.09 0.64
CA SER A 246 15.37 15.80 -0.52
C SER A 246 16.13 17.05 -0.96
N THR A 247 17.22 16.85 -1.70
CA THR A 247 17.96 17.92 -2.36
C THR A 247 17.60 17.94 -3.84
N VAL A 248 17.24 19.11 -4.37
CA VAL A 248 16.92 19.36 -5.77
C VAL A 248 17.85 20.46 -6.26
N LEU A 249 18.60 20.18 -7.34
CA LEU A 249 19.60 21.11 -7.91
C LEU A 249 20.65 21.64 -6.91
N GLY A 250 21.00 20.86 -5.89
CA GLY A 250 21.97 21.27 -4.87
C GLY A 250 21.41 22.09 -3.72
N GLU A 251 20.10 22.39 -3.71
CA GLU A 251 19.41 23.03 -2.59
C GLU A 251 18.37 22.09 -1.97
N MET A 252 18.04 22.29 -0.70
CA MET A 252 16.97 21.53 -0.04
C MET A 252 15.62 21.88 -0.66
N ASP A 253 14.84 20.86 -1.01
CA ASP A 253 13.50 21.04 -1.57
C ASP A 253 12.52 21.49 -0.48
N LEU A 254 12.15 22.76 -0.51
CA LEU A 254 11.19 23.38 0.40
C LEU A 254 9.79 23.49 -0.23
N SER A 255 9.60 23.01 -1.46
CA SER A 255 8.30 23.03 -2.15
C SER A 255 7.26 22.12 -1.49
N VAL A 256 7.71 21.18 -0.66
CA VAL A 256 6.86 20.24 0.08
C VAL A 256 6.27 20.82 1.37
N LEU A 257 6.72 22.00 1.80
CA LEU A 257 6.22 22.68 2.99
C LEU A 257 5.40 23.92 2.60
N GLY A 258 4.42 24.25 3.44
CA GLY A 258 3.66 25.49 3.35
C GLY A 258 4.50 26.73 3.67
N TYR A 259 3.89 27.91 3.52
CA TYR A 259 4.57 29.20 3.76
C TYR A 259 5.07 29.36 5.21
N ASP A 260 4.49 28.61 6.15
CA ASP A 260 4.83 28.60 7.57
C ASP A 260 5.91 27.56 7.93
N CYS A 261 6.38 26.78 6.95
CA CYS A 261 7.32 25.66 7.12
C CYS A 261 6.86 24.55 8.09
N ALA A 262 5.66 24.64 8.68
CA ALA A 262 5.16 23.71 9.69
C ALA A 262 4.21 22.69 9.05
N HIS A 263 3.27 23.17 8.23
CA HIS A 263 2.35 22.29 7.51
C HIS A 263 2.93 21.89 6.15
N PHE A 264 2.40 20.81 5.58
CA PHE A 264 2.71 20.45 4.20
C PHE A 264 2.10 21.45 3.22
N SER A 265 2.77 21.63 2.09
CA SER A 265 2.10 22.14 0.90
C SER A 265 1.19 21.06 0.32
N GLU A 266 0.34 21.43 -0.64
CA GLU A 266 -0.48 20.44 -1.38
C GLU A 266 0.39 19.32 -1.97
N ARG A 267 1.55 19.67 -2.55
CA ARG A 267 2.49 18.69 -3.10
C ARG A 267 3.08 17.81 -2.03
N GLY A 268 3.51 18.38 -0.90
CA GLY A 268 4.06 17.61 0.21
C GLY A 268 3.06 16.59 0.77
N LEU A 269 1.80 17.00 0.96
CA LEU A 269 0.76 16.12 1.45
C LEU A 269 0.41 15.03 0.43
N SER A 270 0.39 15.35 -0.87
CA SER A 270 0.20 14.37 -1.95
C SER A 270 1.32 13.32 -2.00
N LEU A 271 2.58 13.73 -1.79
CA LEU A 271 3.72 12.81 -1.69
C LEU A 271 3.62 11.91 -0.46
N LEU A 272 3.16 12.44 0.69
CA LEU A 272 2.91 11.62 1.88
C LEU A 272 1.79 10.61 1.61
N HIS A 273 0.69 11.02 1.00
CA HIS A 273 -0.43 10.14 0.62
C HIS A 273 0.01 9.03 -0.35
N THR A 274 0.91 9.33 -1.28
CA THR A 274 1.53 8.33 -2.17
C THR A 274 2.34 7.30 -1.39
N ALA A 275 3.12 7.73 -0.39
CA ALA A 275 3.88 6.82 0.46
C ALA A 275 2.98 5.98 1.39
N ILE A 276 1.89 6.55 1.91
CA ILE A 276 0.89 5.81 2.68
C ILE A 276 0.22 4.75 1.80
N TRP A 277 -0.22 5.13 0.59
CA TRP A 277 -0.78 4.20 -0.39
C TRP A 277 0.14 3.01 -0.64
N ASN A 278 1.40 3.28 -0.97
CA ASN A 278 2.37 2.23 -1.23
C ASN A 278 2.64 1.35 0.00
N SER A 279 2.60 1.92 1.20
CA SER A 279 2.78 1.19 2.47
C SER A 279 1.70 0.16 2.75
N PHE A 280 0.49 0.33 2.19
CA PHE A 280 -0.55 -0.69 2.25
C PHE A 280 -0.17 -1.97 1.49
N PHE A 281 0.72 -1.93 0.51
CA PHE A 281 1.06 -3.10 -0.31
C PHE A 281 2.48 -3.64 -0.04
N ILE A 282 3.23 -2.96 0.84
CA ILE A 282 4.54 -3.40 1.31
C ILE A 282 4.37 -4.21 2.59
N LYS A 283 5.05 -5.36 2.67
CA LYS A 283 5.07 -6.21 3.87
C LYS A 283 5.47 -5.40 5.10
N ASN A 284 4.84 -5.66 6.24
CA ASN A 284 5.07 -4.93 7.49
C ASN A 284 6.57 -4.80 7.83
N SER A 285 7.34 -5.89 7.77
CA SER A 285 8.79 -5.90 8.05
C SER A 285 9.64 -5.09 7.07
N ASN A 286 9.11 -4.80 5.88
CA ASN A 286 9.82 -4.14 4.79
C ASN A 286 9.33 -2.70 4.57
N ARG A 287 8.37 -2.21 5.39
CA ARG A 287 7.90 -0.82 5.30
C ARG A 287 9.07 0.12 5.54
N GLN A 288 9.16 1.16 4.72
CA GLN A 288 10.21 2.16 4.84
C GLN A 288 10.08 2.92 6.16
N ARG A 289 11.16 2.91 6.94
CA ARG A 289 11.32 3.78 8.12
C ARG A 289 11.89 5.14 7.75
N GLU A 290 12.63 5.16 6.64
CA GLU A 290 13.16 6.37 6.03
C GLU A 290 12.16 6.94 5.03
N TYR A 291 11.64 8.13 5.28
CA TYR A 291 10.77 8.84 4.34
C TYR A 291 11.47 10.05 3.75
N ARG A 292 11.50 10.08 2.42
CA ARG A 292 11.91 11.23 1.61
C ARG A 292 10.72 11.64 0.74
N PRO A 293 10.28 12.90 0.78
CA PRO A 293 9.20 13.41 -0.08
C PRO A 293 9.67 13.43 -1.54
N LEU A 294 9.56 12.29 -2.23
CA LEU A 294 9.91 12.15 -3.64
C LEU A 294 8.78 11.47 -4.38
N ALA A 295 8.54 11.92 -5.61
CA ALA A 295 7.58 11.29 -6.48
C ALA A 295 7.97 9.81 -6.68
N SER A 296 7.03 8.91 -6.43
CA SER A 296 7.18 7.49 -6.68
C SER A 296 5.94 6.95 -7.38
N PRO A 297 6.07 5.93 -8.24
CA PRO A 297 4.91 5.29 -8.84
C PRO A 297 3.98 4.70 -7.78
N LEU A 298 2.67 4.84 -7.97
CA LEU A 298 1.68 4.20 -7.11
C LEU A 298 1.64 2.70 -7.40
N LEU A 299 1.73 1.89 -6.34
CA LEU A 299 1.69 0.43 -6.43
C LEU A 299 0.27 -0.06 -6.70
N CYS A 300 0.15 -1.05 -7.59
CA CYS A 300 -1.09 -1.81 -7.75
C CYS A 300 -1.22 -2.87 -6.65
N PRO A 301 -2.45 -3.14 -6.17
CA PRO A 301 -2.74 -4.36 -5.43
C PRO A 301 -2.36 -5.58 -6.28
N ASP A 302 -1.71 -6.56 -5.67
CA ASP A 302 -1.37 -7.81 -6.35
C ASP A 302 -2.65 -8.65 -6.61
N PHE A 303 -2.78 -9.28 -7.77
CA PHE A 303 -4.01 -10.03 -8.09
C PHE A 303 -4.19 -11.32 -7.26
N ARG A 304 -3.11 -11.92 -6.75
CA ARG A 304 -3.15 -13.07 -5.83
C ARG A 304 -3.23 -12.65 -4.37
N CYS A 305 -2.76 -11.45 -4.06
CA CYS A 305 -2.78 -10.88 -2.73
C CYS A 305 -3.29 -9.41 -2.76
N PRO A 306 -4.57 -9.18 -3.11
CA PRO A 306 -5.12 -7.84 -3.32
C PRO A 306 -5.46 -7.11 -2.01
N PHE A 307 -4.84 -7.54 -0.91
CA PHE A 307 -5.17 -7.13 0.44
C PHE A 307 -4.24 -6.02 0.91
N PHE A 308 -4.78 -5.11 1.73
CA PHE A 308 -3.95 -4.27 2.57
C PHE A 308 -3.11 -5.13 3.50
N ARG A 309 -1.82 -4.83 3.56
CA ARG A 309 -0.87 -5.56 4.39
C ARG A 309 -1.14 -5.26 5.85
N THR A 310 -1.35 -6.31 6.61
CA THR A 310 -1.41 -6.28 8.08
C THR A 310 -0.19 -7.00 8.64
N LEU A 311 0.03 -6.89 9.94
CA LEU A 311 1.04 -7.71 10.61
C LEU A 311 0.76 -9.23 10.45
N THR A 312 -0.52 -9.65 10.36
CA THR A 312 -0.91 -11.06 10.19
C THR A 312 -0.67 -11.56 8.77
N ASN A 313 -1.16 -10.84 7.76
CA ASN A 313 -1.14 -11.34 6.38
C ASN A 313 0.19 -11.07 5.65
N SER A 314 1.07 -10.23 6.21
CA SER A 314 2.35 -9.87 5.59
C SER A 314 3.26 -11.08 5.34
N GLY A 315 3.14 -12.12 6.17
CA GLY A 315 3.84 -13.39 6.01
C GLY A 315 3.17 -14.39 5.07
N LEU A 316 1.85 -14.30 4.90
CA LEU A 316 1.05 -15.22 4.07
C LEU A 316 1.12 -14.84 2.59
N CYS A 317 1.13 -13.54 2.30
CA CYS A 317 1.19 -13.00 0.96
C CYS A 317 2.66 -12.89 0.48
N ILE A 318 3.37 -14.02 0.33
CA ILE A 318 4.71 -14.08 -0.24
C ILE A 318 4.62 -14.10 -1.77
N TRP A 319 4.52 -12.92 -2.37
CA TRP A 319 4.83 -12.77 -3.78
C TRP A 319 5.91 -11.71 -3.97
N ASN A 320 6.88 -12.01 -4.83
CA ASN A 320 7.97 -11.13 -5.19
C ASN A 320 8.02 -11.05 -6.74
N PRO A 321 7.61 -9.93 -7.36
CA PRO A 321 7.58 -9.78 -8.82
C PRO A 321 8.94 -10.07 -9.46
N LEU A 322 10.03 -9.69 -8.79
CA LEU A 322 11.39 -9.84 -9.29
C LEU A 322 11.88 -11.30 -9.32
N LYS A 323 11.20 -12.22 -8.62
CA LYS A 323 11.59 -13.64 -8.53
C LYS A 323 10.93 -14.51 -9.60
N ASP A 324 9.75 -14.11 -10.08
CA ASP A 324 9.01 -14.84 -11.13
C ASP A 324 9.44 -14.44 -12.56
N SER A 325 10.23 -13.37 -12.72
CA SER A 325 10.84 -13.00 -13.99
C SER A 325 12.07 -13.84 -14.35
N GLU A 326 12.62 -14.60 -13.39
CA GLU A 326 13.63 -15.62 -13.74
C GLU A 326 12.92 -16.88 -14.24
N PRO A 327 13.24 -17.37 -15.45
CA PRO A 327 12.66 -18.60 -15.95
C PRO A 327 12.97 -19.73 -14.98
N SER A 328 11.92 -20.37 -14.47
CA SER A 328 12.03 -21.51 -13.56
C SER A 328 13.02 -22.54 -14.10
N MET A 329 14.02 -22.91 -13.29
CA MET A 329 15.00 -23.95 -13.60
C MET A 329 14.31 -25.27 -14.00
N TYR A 330 13.11 -25.53 -13.46
CA TYR A 330 12.29 -26.68 -13.83
C TYR A 330 11.82 -26.63 -15.29
N THR A 331 11.42 -25.46 -15.78
CA THR A 331 10.98 -25.30 -17.18
C THR A 331 12.15 -25.58 -18.13
N GLN A 332 13.35 -25.08 -17.82
CA GLN A 332 14.55 -25.37 -18.60
C GLN A 332 14.91 -26.86 -18.59
N LEU A 333 14.77 -27.54 -17.43
CA LEU A 333 15.03 -28.97 -17.31
C LEU A 333 14.05 -29.81 -18.14
N ILE A 334 12.76 -29.48 -18.08
CA ILE A 334 11.71 -30.16 -18.84
C ILE A 334 11.96 -29.99 -20.34
N THR A 335 12.25 -28.76 -20.79
CA THR A 335 12.56 -28.51 -22.20
C THR A 335 13.79 -29.29 -22.65
N ALA A 336 14.85 -29.34 -21.86
CA ALA A 336 16.05 -30.12 -22.16
C ALA A 336 15.74 -31.63 -22.27
N CYS A 337 14.93 -32.19 -21.36
CA CYS A 337 14.52 -33.59 -21.41
C CYS A 337 13.68 -33.92 -22.66
N VAL A 338 12.74 -33.04 -23.03
CA VAL A 338 11.90 -33.24 -24.23
C VAL A 338 12.73 -33.16 -25.51
N VAL A 339 13.69 -32.23 -25.59
CA VAL A 339 14.62 -32.12 -26.72
C VAL A 339 15.50 -33.37 -26.81
N LEU A 340 16.01 -33.86 -25.68
CA LEU A 340 16.85 -35.07 -25.66
C LEU A 340 16.06 -36.31 -26.12
N LEU A 341 14.84 -36.48 -25.62
CA LEU A 341 13.96 -37.59 -26.01
C LEU A 341 13.59 -37.55 -27.50
N SER A 342 13.30 -36.36 -28.03
CA SER A 342 12.97 -36.20 -29.45
C SER A 342 14.18 -36.47 -30.36
N ILE A 343 15.39 -36.05 -29.96
CA ILE A 343 16.63 -36.39 -30.68
C ILE A 343 16.86 -37.90 -30.66
N LEU A 344 16.71 -38.56 -29.52
CA LEU A 344 16.88 -40.03 -29.40
C LEU A 344 15.88 -40.78 -30.28
N LEU A 345 14.62 -40.31 -30.33
CA LEU A 345 13.58 -40.86 -31.21
C LEU A 345 13.95 -40.72 -32.68
N MET A 346 14.45 -39.54 -33.09
CA MET A 346 14.93 -39.31 -34.45
C MET A 346 16.09 -40.23 -34.82
N ILE A 347 17.07 -40.40 -33.92
CA ILE A 347 18.19 -41.32 -34.12
C ILE A 347 17.70 -42.77 -34.26
N ALA A 348 16.76 -43.20 -33.42
CA ALA A 348 16.19 -44.54 -33.50
C ALA A 348 15.47 -44.77 -34.84
N VAL A 349 14.63 -43.82 -35.27
CA VAL A 349 13.94 -43.88 -36.56
C VAL A 349 14.93 -43.95 -37.73
N LEU A 350 15.96 -43.09 -37.73
CA LEU A 350 17.02 -43.15 -38.75
C LEU A 350 17.74 -44.49 -38.73
N PHE A 351 18.07 -45.03 -37.56
CA PHE A 351 18.70 -46.34 -37.43
C PHE A 351 17.83 -47.48 -38.01
N PHE A 352 16.51 -47.43 -37.82
CA PHE A 352 15.58 -48.39 -38.43
C PHE A 352 15.45 -48.20 -39.95
N ILE A 353 15.47 -46.97 -40.45
CA ILE A 353 15.41 -46.67 -41.88
C ILE A 353 16.72 -47.09 -42.60
N PHE A 354 17.88 -46.89 -41.98
CA PHE A 354 19.18 -47.26 -42.55
C PHE A 354 19.53 -48.75 -42.37
N ARG A 355 18.79 -49.51 -41.56
CA ARG A 355 18.86 -50.97 -41.54
C ARG A 355 18.16 -51.53 -42.77
N LYS A 356 18.91 -51.70 -43.87
CA LYS A 356 18.49 -52.52 -45.01
C LYS A 356 18.05 -53.91 -44.52
N PRO A 357 16.86 -54.41 -44.91
CA PRO A 357 16.46 -55.77 -44.59
C PRO A 357 17.42 -56.76 -45.27
N ARG A 358 18.06 -57.63 -44.49
CA ARG A 358 18.79 -58.78 -45.03
C ARG A 358 17.77 -59.70 -45.70
N ARG A 359 17.89 -59.78 -47.03
CA ARG A 359 17.23 -60.73 -47.92
C ARG A 359 17.41 -62.16 -47.38
N THR A 360 16.34 -62.80 -46.92
CA THR A 360 16.31 -64.24 -46.65
C THR A 360 15.82 -64.94 -47.90
N ASP A 361 16.68 -65.77 -48.49
CA ASP A 361 16.41 -66.51 -49.73
C ASP A 361 15.30 -67.54 -49.57
N ASP A 362 14.52 -67.67 -50.64
CA ASP A 362 13.35 -68.52 -50.81
C ASP A 362 13.67 -70.03 -50.67
N ILE A 363 13.02 -70.72 -49.73
CA ILE A 363 12.89 -72.18 -49.74
C ILE A 363 11.44 -72.56 -50.08
N LYS A 364 11.27 -73.22 -51.22
CA LYS A 364 9.99 -73.68 -51.79
C LYS A 364 9.34 -74.84 -51.00
N LYS A 365 8.07 -74.62 -50.61
CA LYS A 365 6.86 -75.48 -50.43
C LYS A 365 7.00 -77.03 -50.43
N PRO A 366 6.08 -77.73 -49.72
CA PRO A 366 4.83 -78.15 -50.40
C PRO A 366 3.53 -77.88 -49.62
N VAL A 367 2.46 -77.66 -50.38
CA VAL A 367 1.08 -77.43 -49.95
C VAL A 367 0.44 -78.75 -49.50
N LYS A 368 -0.37 -78.73 -48.43
CA LYS A 368 -1.38 -79.77 -48.15
C LYS A 368 -2.78 -79.13 -48.09
N ALA A 369 -3.73 -79.89 -48.62
CA ALA A 369 -5.02 -79.43 -49.12
C ALA A 369 -6.13 -79.31 -48.05
N PHE A 370 -7.18 -78.65 -48.52
CA PHE A 370 -8.48 -78.34 -47.93
C PHE A 370 -9.21 -79.57 -47.35
N GLY A 371 -9.72 -79.45 -46.11
CA GLY A 371 -10.82 -80.25 -45.57
C GLY A 371 -10.52 -81.72 -45.18
N ALA A 372 -10.02 -81.95 -43.96
CA ALA A 372 -10.19 -83.23 -43.25
C ALA A 372 -9.88 -83.10 -41.74
N SER A 373 -10.86 -82.69 -40.93
CA SER A 373 -11.34 -83.47 -39.77
C SER A 373 -12.32 -82.62 -38.94
N LEU A 374 -13.60 -82.77 -39.28
CA LEU A 374 -14.68 -82.60 -38.32
C LEU A 374 -14.71 -83.88 -37.48
N SER A 375 -14.48 -83.80 -36.17
CA SER A 375 -15.00 -84.73 -35.15
C SER A 375 -14.53 -84.34 -33.73
N SER A 376 -15.48 -84.27 -32.80
CA SER A 376 -15.34 -84.18 -31.33
C SER A 376 -15.26 -82.77 -30.70
N LEU A 377 -16.33 -81.98 -30.85
CA LEU A 377 -16.81 -81.21 -29.71
C LEU A 377 -17.72 -82.14 -28.89
N LYS A 378 -17.33 -82.43 -27.65
CA LYS A 378 -18.16 -83.11 -26.66
C LYS A 378 -18.54 -82.08 -25.60
N PHE A 379 -19.86 -81.86 -25.49
CA PHE A 379 -20.53 -81.06 -24.48
C PHE A 379 -20.21 -81.59 -23.07
N ILE A 380 -20.02 -80.67 -22.12
CA ILE A 380 -20.24 -80.94 -20.70
C ILE A 380 -21.21 -79.86 -20.23
N ASP A 381 -22.40 -80.33 -19.87
CA ASP A 381 -23.50 -79.58 -19.27
C ASP A 381 -23.15 -79.12 -17.86
N GLU A 382 -23.83 -78.03 -17.49
CA GLU A 382 -24.13 -77.61 -16.14
C GLU A 382 -24.78 -78.76 -15.33
N ASP A 383 -24.44 -78.85 -14.05
CA ASP A 383 -25.41 -79.24 -13.04
C ASP A 383 -25.21 -78.43 -11.76
N VAL A 384 -26.37 -78.10 -11.21
CA VAL A 384 -26.65 -77.29 -10.03
C VAL A 384 -26.45 -78.14 -8.75
N VAL A 385 -25.75 -77.59 -7.75
CA VAL A 385 -26.16 -77.34 -6.34
C VAL A 385 -24.96 -76.78 -5.58
#